data_AF-A0A2V8H3E9-F1
#
_entry.id   AF-A0A2V8H3E9-F1
#
_cell.length_a   1.000
_cell.length_b   1.000
_cell.length_c   1.000
_cell.angle_alpha   90.00
_cell.angle_beta   90.00
_cell.angle_gamma   90.00
#
_symmetry.space_group_name_H-M   'P 1'
#
loop_
_entity.id
_entity.type
_entity.pdbx_description
1 polymer ?
#
loop_
_entity_poly.entity_id
_entity_poly.type
_entity_poly.pdbx_seq_one_letter_code
_entity_poly.pdbx_strand_id
1 'polypeptide(L)'
;MRLRRSNEYQDLENQTDPDVASSGPSIPLTFGKGTTIHGDDPNLDYSVRRDGLTVRATAIANTRPAWHLGVPQANPATTALAPFIVSDTCVASVTGAAVAVTVSVNPTTGNITRTGAGVPGCATGAIVGRFVANAAALRTAGAVAPGAGVIARCLTSTTLLARYSPVFSVMATGPNRIIGFSQVDFVRAANCPNNISAPFNATITRRVSTVAASNASAIVSEELPAVAPAVMTELLNKNLVAAGQVNYGPVLVPVLVR
;
A
#
# COMPACT_ATOMS: atom_id res chain seq x y z
N MET A 1 21.03 16.66 -4.74
CA MET A 1 22.45 16.71 -4.33
C MET A 1 23.39 17.11 -5.47
N ARG A 2 24.28 18.08 -5.25
CA ARG A 2 25.40 18.41 -6.17
C ARG A 2 26.66 17.77 -5.57
N LEU A 3 27.18 16.72 -6.20
CA LEU A 3 28.40 16.05 -5.75
C LEU A 3 29.58 17.01 -5.93
N ARG A 4 30.25 17.38 -4.85
CA ARG A 4 31.46 18.21 -4.85
C ARG A 4 32.69 17.31 -4.67
N ARG A 5 33.76 17.62 -5.40
CA ARG A 5 35.02 16.86 -5.48
C ARG A 5 35.69 16.79 -4.11
N SER A 6 36.25 15.63 -3.75
CA SER A 6 37.14 15.48 -2.60
C SER A 6 38.51 14.95 -3.02
N ASN A 7 39.55 15.68 -2.63
CA ASN A 7 40.98 15.32 -2.58
C ASN A 7 41.78 15.33 -3.91
N GLU A 8 42.43 16.46 -4.21
CA GLU A 8 43.44 16.59 -5.27
C GLU A 8 44.80 16.92 -4.62
N TYR A 9 45.75 15.98 -4.66
CA TYR A 9 47.14 16.18 -4.21
C TYR A 9 48.09 16.60 -5.34
N GLN A 10 47.64 16.53 -6.60
CA GLN A 10 48.41 16.92 -7.78
C GLN A 10 47.47 17.45 -8.86
N ASP A 11 47.83 18.62 -9.39
CA ASP A 11 47.16 19.27 -10.50
C ASP A 11 47.47 18.49 -11.79
N LEU A 12 46.54 17.63 -12.21
CA LEU A 12 46.58 17.09 -13.57
C LEU A 12 45.86 18.08 -14.49
N GLU A 13 46.62 18.69 -15.39
CA GLU A 13 46.13 19.48 -16.53
C GLU A 13 45.47 20.83 -16.20
N ASN A 14 45.94 21.56 -15.18
CA ASN A 14 45.47 22.91 -14.81
C ASN A 14 43.95 22.97 -14.49
N GLN A 15 43.41 21.95 -13.83
CA GLN A 15 41.96 21.86 -13.51
C GLN A 15 41.61 22.18 -12.05
N THR A 16 42.56 22.67 -11.27
CA THR A 16 42.36 23.05 -9.86
C THR A 16 41.91 24.51 -9.71
N ASP A 17 40.60 24.72 -9.57
CA ASP A 17 40.03 26.00 -9.13
C ASP A 17 40.06 26.03 -7.59
N PRO A 18 40.88 26.89 -6.94
CA PRO A 18 41.26 26.76 -5.52
C PRO A 18 40.10 26.90 -4.52
N ASP A 19 38.97 27.49 -4.93
CA ASP A 19 37.80 27.72 -4.07
C ASP A 19 36.77 26.57 -4.10
N VAL A 20 37.05 25.45 -4.79
CA VAL A 20 36.07 24.38 -5.05
C VAL A 20 36.46 23.02 -4.41
N ALA A 21 37.64 22.90 -3.80
CA ALA A 21 38.15 21.63 -3.27
C ALA A 21 37.94 21.47 -1.74
N SER A 22 37.52 20.27 -1.31
CA SER A 22 37.38 19.87 0.09
C SER A 22 38.25 18.64 0.38
N SER A 23 38.98 18.63 1.50
CA SER A 23 39.80 17.50 1.94
C SER A 23 39.02 16.54 2.84
N GLY A 24 39.04 15.24 2.51
CA GLY A 24 38.39 14.18 3.28
C GLY A 24 38.80 12.78 2.79
N PRO A 25 38.61 11.72 3.61
CA PRO A 25 39.01 10.36 3.26
C PRO A 25 38.30 9.85 2.01
N SER A 26 39.05 9.23 1.09
CA SER A 26 38.51 8.64 -0.13
C SER A 26 37.59 7.45 0.17
N ILE A 27 36.38 7.43 -0.40
CA ILE A 27 35.46 6.29 -0.33
C ILE A 27 35.94 5.21 -1.33
N PRO A 28 36.13 3.94 -0.93
CA PRO A 28 36.49 2.87 -1.87
C PRO A 28 35.36 2.61 -2.87
N LEU A 29 35.63 2.83 -4.16
CA LEU A 29 34.67 2.61 -5.24
C LEU A 29 34.89 1.22 -5.85
N THR A 30 34.06 0.25 -5.46
CA THR A 30 34.04 -1.09 -6.08
C THR A 30 33.03 -1.10 -7.23
N PHE A 31 33.41 -0.62 -8.41
CA PHE A 31 32.58 -0.72 -9.62
C PHE A 31 33.23 -1.63 -10.66
N GLY A 32 32.46 -2.62 -11.14
CA GLY A 32 32.89 -3.57 -12.16
C GLY A 32 33.08 -2.91 -13.54
N LYS A 33 34.08 -3.39 -14.28
CA LYS A 33 34.54 -2.91 -15.61
C LYS A 33 33.53 -3.13 -16.75
N GLY A 34 32.30 -2.64 -16.62
CA GLY A 34 31.20 -2.91 -17.56
C GLY A 34 30.77 -1.75 -18.47
N THR A 35 31.46 -0.60 -18.47
CA THR A 35 31.02 0.57 -19.25
C THR A 35 31.68 0.60 -20.63
N THR A 36 30.91 0.85 -21.69
CA THR A 36 31.43 1.03 -23.07
C THR A 36 31.82 2.48 -23.38
N ILE A 37 31.86 3.34 -22.35
CA ILE A 37 32.27 4.73 -22.49
C ILE A 37 33.79 4.76 -22.36
N HIS A 38 34.47 4.97 -23.48
CA HIS A 38 35.90 5.24 -23.55
C HIS A 38 36.10 6.64 -24.11
N GLY A 39 37.17 7.32 -23.67
CA GLY A 39 37.66 8.51 -24.34
C GLY A 39 38.16 8.20 -25.76
N ASP A 40 38.61 9.24 -26.46
CA ASP A 40 38.88 9.20 -27.90
C ASP A 40 40.01 8.24 -28.33
N ASP A 41 40.84 7.74 -27.39
CA ASP A 41 41.89 6.75 -27.66
C ASP A 41 41.52 5.35 -27.12
N PRO A 42 41.26 4.37 -28.01
CA PRO A 42 40.86 3.01 -27.63
C PRO A 42 41.99 2.15 -27.06
N ASN A 43 43.25 2.62 -27.07
CA ASN A 43 44.39 1.87 -26.54
C ASN A 43 44.73 2.23 -25.08
N LEU A 44 44.05 3.22 -24.50
CA LEU A 44 44.29 3.66 -23.13
C LEU A 44 43.36 2.94 -22.15
N ASP A 45 43.91 2.58 -20.99
CA ASP A 45 43.13 2.00 -19.90
C ASP A 45 42.00 2.94 -19.47
N TYR A 46 40.87 2.35 -19.11
CA TYR A 46 39.69 3.07 -18.63
C TYR A 46 40.02 3.89 -17.38
N SER A 47 39.77 5.19 -17.45
CA SER A 47 39.95 6.13 -16.34
C SER A 47 38.62 6.80 -16.01
N VAL A 48 38.06 6.50 -14.84
CA VAL A 48 36.83 7.15 -14.34
C VAL A 48 36.94 8.69 -14.34
N ARG A 49 38.17 9.23 -14.23
CA ARG A 49 38.44 10.68 -14.27
C ARG A 49 38.18 11.30 -15.65
N ARG A 50 38.51 10.60 -16.73
CA ARG A 50 38.42 11.08 -18.13
C ARG A 50 37.15 10.58 -18.81
N ASP A 51 36.88 9.29 -18.66
CA ASP A 51 35.85 8.58 -19.42
C ASP A 51 34.48 8.66 -18.71
N GLY A 52 34.46 9.14 -17.46
CA GLY A 52 33.26 9.28 -16.64
C GLY A 52 32.70 7.93 -16.19
N LEU A 53 31.82 7.96 -15.20
CA LEU A 53 31.06 6.79 -14.74
C LEU A 53 29.59 7.01 -15.03
N THR A 54 28.98 6.14 -15.82
CA THR A 54 27.52 6.03 -15.86
C THR A 54 27.08 5.11 -14.73
N VAL A 55 26.66 5.71 -13.61
CA VAL A 55 25.88 4.98 -12.62
C VAL A 55 24.50 4.77 -13.24
N ARG A 56 24.15 3.53 -13.58
CA ARG A 56 22.75 3.20 -13.76
C ARG A 56 22.12 3.34 -12.39
N ALA A 57 21.54 4.51 -12.12
CA ALA A 57 20.68 4.72 -10.98
C ALA A 57 19.45 3.83 -11.19
N THR A 58 19.60 2.55 -10.92
CA THR A 58 18.48 1.70 -10.58
C THR A 58 18.01 2.28 -9.26
N ALA A 59 17.13 3.29 -9.33
CA ALA A 59 16.36 3.67 -8.18
C ALA A 59 15.74 2.37 -7.72
N ILE A 60 16.18 1.85 -6.57
CA ILE A 60 15.48 0.78 -5.88
C ILE A 60 14.21 1.46 -5.40
N ALA A 61 13.27 1.55 -6.31
CA ALA A 61 11.91 1.97 -6.10
C ALA A 61 11.24 0.85 -5.32
N ASN A 62 11.64 0.69 -4.06
CA ASN A 62 10.98 -0.28 -3.20
C ASN A 62 9.60 0.30 -2.89
N THR A 63 8.60 -0.21 -3.60
CA THR A 63 7.21 0.15 -3.35
C THR A 63 6.83 -0.39 -1.99
N ARG A 64 6.59 0.50 -1.04
CA ARG A 64 6.16 0.12 0.29
C ARG A 64 4.63 0.13 0.36
N PRO A 65 4.00 -0.88 0.96
CA PRO A 65 2.61 -0.81 1.33
C PRO A 65 2.35 0.40 2.22
N ALA A 66 1.20 1.04 2.05
CA ALA A 66 0.78 2.08 2.99
C ALA A 66 0.32 1.47 4.33
N TRP A 67 0.71 2.15 5.40
CA TRP A 67 0.39 1.81 6.79
C TRP A 67 -0.73 2.67 7.36
N HIS A 68 -0.94 3.84 6.74
CA HIS A 68 -1.94 4.80 7.17
C HIS A 68 -2.65 5.43 5.97
N LEU A 69 -3.95 5.65 6.12
CA LEU A 69 -4.75 6.46 5.20
C LEU A 69 -5.05 7.81 5.83
N GLY A 70 -4.76 8.87 5.07
CA GLY A 70 -5.09 10.24 5.45
C GLY A 70 -6.60 10.44 5.61
N VAL A 71 -6.97 11.35 6.51
CA VAL A 71 -8.35 11.82 6.65
C VAL A 71 -8.72 12.61 5.39
N PRO A 72 -9.97 12.51 4.90
CA PRO A 72 -10.42 13.32 3.78
C PRO A 72 -10.09 14.79 3.98
N GLN A 73 -9.34 15.39 3.05
CA GLN A 73 -9.21 16.84 3.03
C GLN A 73 -10.55 17.44 2.60
N ALA A 74 -11.12 18.28 3.45
CA ALA A 74 -12.33 19.00 3.12
C ALA A 74 -12.01 20.05 2.05
N ASN A 75 -12.40 19.81 0.79
CA ASN A 75 -13.27 20.71 0.00
C ASN A 75 -13.26 20.34 -1.52
N PRO A 76 -14.30 19.65 -2.04
CA PRO A 76 -15.36 18.99 -1.30
C PRO A 76 -14.81 17.75 -0.58
N ALA A 77 -15.23 17.53 0.67
CA ALA A 77 -14.84 16.36 1.45
C ALA A 77 -15.38 15.09 0.78
N THR A 78 -14.54 14.39 0.03
CA THR A 78 -14.89 13.06 -0.47
C THR A 78 -14.23 12.03 0.42
N THR A 79 -15.05 11.28 1.17
CA THR A 79 -14.52 10.26 2.09
C THR A 79 -13.75 9.22 1.28
N ALA A 80 -12.42 9.24 1.34
CA ALA A 80 -11.59 8.24 0.66
C ALA A 80 -11.86 6.83 1.19
N LEU A 81 -12.33 6.72 2.44
CA LEU A 81 -12.66 5.47 3.12
C LEU A 81 -14.08 4.99 2.84
N ALA A 82 -14.23 3.70 2.60
CA ALA A 82 -15.51 3.02 2.62
C ALA A 82 -16.02 2.89 4.08
N PRO A 83 -17.35 2.95 4.31
CA PRO A 83 -17.95 2.83 5.65
C PRO A 83 -17.99 1.37 6.16
N PHE A 84 -17.20 0.49 5.56
CA PHE A 84 -17.14 -0.93 5.87
C PHE A 84 -15.71 -1.46 5.73
N ILE A 85 -15.45 -2.55 6.43
CA ILE A 85 -14.20 -3.32 6.34
C ILE A 85 -14.44 -4.65 5.64
N VAL A 86 -13.39 -5.20 5.02
CA VAL A 86 -13.45 -6.47 4.27
C VAL A 86 -12.43 -7.48 4.79
N SER A 87 -12.77 -8.76 4.70
CA SER A 87 -11.93 -9.89 5.09
C SER A 87 -10.91 -10.19 4.00
N ASP A 88 -9.65 -10.37 4.39
CA ASP A 88 -8.56 -10.74 3.49
C ASP A 88 -8.87 -12.01 2.69
N THR A 89 -9.36 -13.07 3.34
CA THR A 89 -9.66 -14.35 2.70
C THR A 89 -10.75 -14.25 1.64
N CYS A 90 -11.66 -13.28 1.76
CA CYS A 90 -12.78 -13.14 0.83
C CYS A 90 -12.46 -12.29 -0.39
N VAL A 91 -11.44 -11.42 -0.28
CA VAL A 91 -11.04 -10.46 -1.31
C VAL A 91 -9.61 -10.68 -1.81
N ALA A 92 -8.95 -11.77 -1.41
CA ALA A 92 -7.62 -12.12 -1.87
C ALA A 92 -7.57 -12.50 -3.37
N SER A 93 -6.49 -12.09 -4.04
CA SER A 93 -6.14 -12.48 -5.41
C SER A 93 -4.63 -12.70 -5.57
N VAL A 94 -4.22 -13.96 -5.70
CA VAL A 94 -2.81 -14.34 -5.86
C VAL A 94 -2.16 -13.73 -7.12
N THR A 95 -2.96 -13.38 -8.14
CA THR A 95 -2.50 -12.73 -9.38
C THR A 95 -2.57 -11.20 -9.31
N GLY A 96 -3.04 -10.64 -8.19
CA GLY A 96 -3.31 -9.21 -8.05
C GLY A 96 -4.52 -8.71 -8.85
N ALA A 97 -5.19 -9.59 -9.61
CA ALA A 97 -6.40 -9.29 -10.38
C ALA A 97 -7.55 -8.80 -9.49
N ALA A 98 -8.51 -8.11 -10.10
CA ALA A 98 -9.72 -7.69 -9.42
C ALA A 98 -10.56 -8.89 -8.95
N VAL A 99 -11.17 -8.78 -7.77
CA VAL A 99 -12.02 -9.83 -7.17
C VAL A 99 -13.41 -9.27 -6.95
N ALA A 100 -14.39 -9.79 -7.67
CA ALA A 100 -15.79 -9.46 -7.46
C ALA A 100 -16.45 -10.51 -6.57
N VAL A 101 -17.16 -10.06 -5.54
CA VAL A 101 -17.88 -10.89 -4.58
C VAL A 101 -19.32 -10.40 -4.53
N THR A 102 -20.25 -11.28 -4.89
CA THR A 102 -21.67 -11.02 -4.66
C THR A 102 -22.01 -11.30 -3.20
N VAL A 103 -22.72 -10.36 -2.59
CA VAL A 103 -22.98 -10.33 -1.15
C VAL A 103 -24.43 -9.98 -0.86
N SER A 104 -24.88 -10.38 0.33
CA SER A 104 -26.07 -9.86 0.98
C SER A 104 -25.65 -9.08 2.22
N VAL A 105 -26.25 -7.91 2.41
CA VAL A 105 -26.02 -7.06 3.57
C VAL A 105 -27.22 -7.20 4.50
N ASN A 106 -26.96 -7.61 5.74
CA ASN A 106 -27.97 -7.62 6.79
C ASN A 106 -28.11 -6.20 7.36
N PRO A 107 -29.25 -5.52 7.21
CA PRO A 107 -29.38 -4.10 7.53
C PRO A 107 -29.42 -3.82 9.03
N THR A 108 -29.75 -4.80 9.87
CA THR A 108 -29.84 -4.63 11.32
C THR A 108 -28.49 -4.87 12.01
N THR A 109 -27.65 -5.72 11.44
CA THR A 109 -26.32 -6.05 12.01
C THR A 109 -25.15 -5.42 11.25
N GLY A 110 -25.35 -4.95 10.02
CA GLY A 110 -24.27 -4.45 9.16
C GLY A 110 -23.34 -5.53 8.63
N ASN A 111 -23.62 -6.81 8.87
CA ASN A 111 -22.80 -7.90 8.38
C ASN A 111 -23.00 -8.07 6.87
N ILE A 112 -21.89 -8.23 6.15
CA ILE A 112 -21.86 -8.47 4.72
C ILE A 112 -21.50 -9.93 4.52
N THR A 113 -22.43 -10.73 4.00
CA THR A 113 -22.29 -12.18 3.82
C THR A 113 -22.19 -12.54 2.36
N ARG A 114 -21.30 -13.47 2.01
CA ARG A 114 -21.13 -13.96 0.63
C ARG A 114 -22.38 -14.71 0.17
N THR A 115 -22.90 -14.35 -1.00
CA THR A 115 -23.99 -15.10 -1.64
C THR A 115 -23.56 -15.80 -2.92
N GLY A 116 -22.47 -15.35 -3.56
CA GLY A 116 -21.90 -16.02 -4.72
C GLY A 116 -21.14 -17.30 -4.39
N ALA A 117 -20.53 -17.88 -5.42
CA ALA A 117 -19.66 -19.04 -5.29
C ALA A 117 -18.55 -18.80 -4.26
N GLY A 118 -18.38 -19.78 -3.37
CA GLY A 118 -17.30 -19.79 -2.38
C GLY A 118 -15.93 -19.92 -3.02
N VAL A 119 -14.92 -19.42 -2.33
CA VAL A 119 -13.50 -19.62 -2.65
C VAL A 119 -12.80 -20.22 -1.42
N PRO A 120 -11.62 -20.85 -1.57
CA PRO A 120 -10.84 -21.31 -0.43
C PRO A 120 -10.66 -20.20 0.61
N GLY A 121 -11.01 -20.47 1.87
CA GLY A 121 -10.96 -19.49 2.97
C GLY A 121 -12.15 -18.52 3.05
N CYS A 122 -13.05 -18.51 2.07
CA CYS A 122 -14.30 -17.73 2.11
C CYS A 122 -15.44 -18.42 1.37
N ALA A 123 -16.12 -19.34 2.08
CA ALA A 123 -17.26 -20.09 1.56
C ALA A 123 -18.49 -19.20 1.31
N THR A 124 -19.45 -19.70 0.54
CA THR A 124 -20.79 -19.11 0.48
C THR A 124 -21.40 -19.06 1.89
N GLY A 125 -22.02 -17.94 2.26
CA GLY A 125 -22.50 -17.68 3.62
C GLY A 125 -21.45 -17.12 4.59
N ALA A 126 -20.16 -17.12 4.24
CA ALA A 126 -19.13 -16.53 5.09
C ALA A 126 -19.25 -15.00 5.16
N ILE A 127 -18.77 -14.42 6.27
CA ILE A 127 -18.73 -12.96 6.45
C ILE A 127 -17.57 -12.40 5.62
N VAL A 128 -17.94 -11.65 4.57
CA VAL A 128 -17.00 -10.93 3.70
C VAL A 128 -16.53 -9.64 4.35
N GLY A 129 -17.37 -9.02 5.16
CA GLY A 129 -17.10 -7.71 5.72
C GLY A 129 -18.20 -7.24 6.64
N ARG A 130 -18.04 -6.04 7.17
CA ARG A 130 -18.99 -5.43 8.10
C ARG A 130 -18.98 -3.91 7.96
N PHE A 131 -20.14 -3.29 8.04
CA PHE A 131 -20.24 -1.83 8.21
C PHE A 131 -19.76 -1.44 9.60
N VAL A 132 -19.07 -0.30 9.69
CA VAL A 132 -18.43 0.16 10.93
C VAL A 132 -18.92 1.57 11.31
N ALA A 133 -19.01 1.84 12.62
CA ALA A 133 -19.45 3.14 13.12
C ALA A 133 -18.50 4.28 12.72
N ASN A 134 -17.20 4.01 12.77
CA ASN A 134 -16.16 5.01 12.52
C ASN A 134 -15.02 4.39 11.69
N ALA A 135 -15.11 4.51 10.36
CA ALA A 135 -14.07 4.04 9.46
C ALA A 135 -12.74 4.79 9.66
N ALA A 136 -12.76 6.04 10.14
CA ALA A 136 -11.55 6.81 10.41
C ALA A 136 -10.74 6.24 11.58
N ALA A 137 -11.37 5.55 12.53
CA ALA A 137 -10.64 4.84 13.59
C ALA A 137 -9.86 3.61 13.09
N LEU A 138 -10.14 3.16 11.86
CA LEU A 138 -9.54 1.98 11.24
C LEU A 138 -8.52 2.35 10.15
N ARG A 139 -8.09 3.61 10.12
CA ARG A 139 -7.17 4.17 9.09
C ARG A 139 -5.71 3.75 9.24
N THR A 140 -5.38 3.00 10.30
CA THR A 140 -4.01 2.54 10.59
C THR A 140 -3.96 1.02 10.60
N ALA A 141 -2.98 0.44 9.89
CA ALA A 141 -2.70 -0.99 9.99
C ALA A 141 -2.31 -1.35 11.43
N GLY A 142 -2.80 -2.48 11.93
CA GLY A 142 -2.67 -2.91 13.32
C GLY A 142 -3.86 -2.55 14.20
N ALA A 143 -4.73 -1.64 13.75
CA ALA A 143 -5.99 -1.36 14.44
C ALA A 143 -6.82 -2.64 14.61
N VAL A 144 -7.52 -2.77 15.74
CA VAL A 144 -8.38 -3.93 16.02
C VAL A 144 -9.63 -3.84 15.14
N ALA A 145 -9.93 -4.92 14.42
CA ALA A 145 -11.15 -5.01 13.64
C ALA A 145 -12.37 -5.11 14.59
N PRO A 146 -13.42 -4.30 14.40
CA PRO A 146 -14.64 -4.40 15.20
C PRO A 146 -15.27 -5.80 15.10
N GLY A 147 -15.60 -6.39 16.26
CA GLY A 147 -16.23 -7.72 16.32
C GLY A 147 -17.67 -7.75 15.83
N ALA A 148 -18.37 -6.61 15.91
CA ALA A 148 -19.74 -6.43 15.45
C ALA A 148 -19.83 -5.33 14.38
N GLY A 149 -20.72 -5.52 13.42
CA GLY A 149 -21.08 -4.46 12.48
C GLY A 149 -22.09 -3.48 13.08
N VAL A 150 -22.37 -2.42 12.35
CA VAL A 150 -23.42 -1.45 12.68
C VAL A 150 -24.51 -1.43 11.63
N ILE A 151 -25.71 -0.99 12.02
CA ILE A 151 -26.88 -0.85 11.15
C ILE A 151 -26.48 -0.18 9.83
N ALA A 152 -26.85 -0.84 8.72
CA ALA A 152 -26.54 -0.39 7.37
C ALA A 152 -27.78 -0.58 6.51
N ARG A 153 -28.66 0.43 6.48
CA ARG A 153 -29.92 0.32 5.75
C ARG A 153 -29.67 0.48 4.25
N CYS A 154 -30.44 -0.25 3.46
CA CYS A 154 -30.35 -0.22 1.99
C CYS A 154 -30.39 1.22 1.42
N LEU A 155 -31.27 2.06 1.94
CA LEU A 155 -31.44 3.45 1.48
C LEU A 155 -30.22 4.34 1.75
N THR A 156 -29.46 4.05 2.82
CA THR A 156 -28.27 4.81 3.22
C THR A 156 -26.98 4.23 2.64
N SER A 157 -26.98 2.95 2.29
CA SER A 157 -25.84 2.26 1.67
C SER A 157 -25.85 2.47 0.16
N THR A 158 -25.47 3.67 -0.27
CA THR A 158 -25.38 4.00 -1.71
C THR A 158 -24.22 3.29 -2.39
N THR A 159 -24.21 3.29 -3.72
CA THR A 159 -23.10 2.79 -4.52
C THR A 159 -21.86 3.66 -4.28
N LEU A 160 -20.74 3.00 -3.99
CA LEU A 160 -19.44 3.62 -3.77
C LEU A 160 -18.46 3.07 -4.79
N LEU A 161 -17.78 3.94 -5.53
CA LEU A 161 -16.76 3.52 -6.49
C LEU A 161 -15.40 4.01 -6.03
N ALA A 162 -14.39 3.18 -6.23
CA ALA A 162 -12.99 3.52 -6.04
C ALA A 162 -12.63 4.04 -4.62
N ARG A 163 -13.31 3.53 -3.58
CA ARG A 163 -13.07 3.89 -2.17
C ARG A 163 -12.11 2.91 -1.51
N TYR A 164 -11.30 3.34 -0.55
CA TYR A 164 -10.43 2.46 0.22
C TYR A 164 -11.20 1.81 1.38
N SER A 165 -11.19 0.48 1.45
CA SER A 165 -11.72 -0.26 2.60
C SER A 165 -10.56 -0.86 3.40
N PRO A 166 -10.56 -0.74 4.74
CA PRO A 166 -9.64 -1.49 5.58
C PRO A 166 -9.85 -2.99 5.38
N VAL A 167 -8.74 -3.71 5.22
CA VAL A 167 -8.71 -5.16 5.08
C VAL A 167 -8.29 -5.74 6.41
N PHE A 168 -9.12 -6.61 6.99
CA PHE A 168 -8.78 -7.31 8.22
C PHE A 168 -8.44 -8.77 7.97
N SER A 169 -7.64 -9.34 8.86
CA SER A 169 -7.32 -10.77 8.87
C SER A 169 -7.40 -11.33 10.28
N VAL A 170 -7.57 -12.65 10.36
CA VAL A 170 -7.39 -13.41 11.60
C VAL A 170 -5.90 -13.44 11.94
N MET A 171 -5.59 -13.11 13.19
CA MET A 171 -4.23 -13.16 13.74
C MET A 171 -4.05 -14.46 14.52
N ALA A 172 -2.81 -14.99 14.59
CA ALA A 172 -2.50 -16.19 15.34
C ALA A 172 -2.74 -16.03 16.85
N THR A 173 -2.60 -14.80 17.36
CA THR A 173 -2.90 -14.44 18.75
C THR A 173 -3.65 -13.12 18.84
N GLY A 174 -4.63 -13.05 19.75
CA GLY A 174 -5.43 -11.85 19.98
C GLY A 174 -6.55 -11.63 18.95
N PRO A 175 -7.12 -10.42 18.89
CA PRO A 175 -8.24 -10.13 18.00
C PRO A 175 -7.80 -9.99 16.55
N ASN A 176 -8.76 -10.08 15.64
CA ASN A 176 -8.55 -9.74 14.22
C ASN A 176 -8.07 -8.30 14.09
N ARG A 177 -7.16 -8.05 13.13
CA ARG A 177 -6.55 -6.73 12.94
C ARG A 177 -6.60 -6.29 11.49
N ILE A 178 -6.58 -4.97 11.30
CA ILE A 178 -6.40 -4.36 9.99
C ILE A 178 -4.99 -4.66 9.52
N ILE A 179 -4.85 -5.40 8.43
CA ILE A 179 -3.57 -5.73 7.81
C ILE A 179 -3.22 -4.77 6.67
N GLY A 180 -4.15 -3.93 6.22
CA GLY A 180 -3.93 -2.98 5.15
C GLY A 180 -5.22 -2.35 4.62
N PHE A 181 -5.15 -1.80 3.42
CA PHE A 181 -6.21 -1.11 2.71
C PHE A 181 -6.26 -1.51 1.25
N SER A 182 -7.47 -1.73 0.73
CA SER A 182 -7.67 -2.02 -0.69
C SER A 182 -8.70 -1.08 -1.29
N GLN A 183 -8.52 -0.71 -2.55
CA GLN A 183 -9.55 0.02 -3.26
C GLN A 183 -10.68 -0.94 -3.64
N VAL A 184 -11.90 -0.57 -3.29
CA VAL A 184 -13.11 -1.33 -3.51
C VAL A 184 -14.17 -0.52 -4.22
N ASP A 185 -14.95 -1.21 -5.04
CA ASP A 185 -16.27 -0.78 -5.44
C ASP A 185 -17.31 -1.51 -4.60
N PHE A 186 -18.34 -0.80 -4.18
CA PHE A 186 -19.54 -1.34 -3.58
C PHE A 186 -20.71 -0.93 -4.46
N VAL A 187 -21.30 -1.87 -5.17
CA VAL A 187 -22.45 -1.64 -6.05
C VAL A 187 -23.65 -2.30 -5.41
N ARG A 188 -24.56 -1.49 -4.86
CA ARG A 188 -25.83 -1.99 -4.32
C ARG A 188 -26.80 -2.30 -5.47
N ALA A 189 -27.64 -3.34 -5.31
CA ALA A 189 -28.80 -3.53 -6.18
C ALA A 189 -29.69 -2.28 -6.18
N ALA A 190 -30.19 -1.85 -7.34
CA ALA A 190 -30.92 -0.58 -7.47
C ALA A 190 -32.12 -0.48 -6.51
N ASN A 191 -32.93 -1.53 -6.46
CA ASN A 191 -34.15 -1.56 -5.69
C ASN A 191 -33.88 -1.99 -4.24
N CYS A 192 -34.35 -1.19 -3.29
CA CYS A 192 -34.37 -1.58 -1.89
C CYS A 192 -35.62 -2.42 -1.58
N PRO A 193 -35.50 -3.42 -0.69
CA PRO A 193 -36.67 -4.08 -0.13
C PRO A 193 -37.57 -3.07 0.61
N ASN A 194 -38.89 -3.23 0.51
CA ASN A 194 -39.85 -2.41 1.25
C ASN A 194 -39.73 -2.60 2.77
N ASN A 195 -39.36 -3.80 3.20
CA ASN A 195 -39.02 -4.08 4.59
C ASN A 195 -37.59 -3.59 4.88
N ILE A 196 -37.45 -2.54 5.70
CA ILE A 196 -36.16 -1.93 6.05
C ILE A 196 -35.21 -2.87 6.80
N SER A 197 -35.72 -3.96 7.36
CA SER A 197 -34.96 -4.99 8.05
C SER A 197 -34.59 -6.18 7.15
N ALA A 198 -35.11 -6.21 5.92
CA ALA A 198 -34.79 -7.29 4.99
C ALA A 198 -33.38 -7.11 4.39
N PRO A 199 -32.59 -8.20 4.29
CA PRO A 199 -31.30 -8.16 3.63
C PRO A 199 -31.40 -7.65 2.19
N PHE A 200 -30.36 -6.95 1.73
CA PHE A 200 -30.29 -6.46 0.36
C PHE A 200 -29.01 -6.90 -0.32
N ASN A 201 -29.07 -7.07 -1.64
CA ASN A 201 -27.93 -7.56 -2.41
C ASN A 201 -27.00 -6.41 -2.81
N ALA A 202 -25.71 -6.71 -2.83
CA ALA A 202 -24.68 -5.83 -3.36
C ALA A 202 -23.55 -6.66 -3.98
N THR A 203 -22.67 -6.00 -4.70
CA THR A 203 -21.43 -6.57 -5.19
C THR A 203 -20.28 -5.73 -4.64
N ILE A 204 -19.31 -6.41 -4.02
CA ILE A 204 -18.03 -5.81 -3.62
C ILE A 204 -16.99 -6.24 -4.64
N THR A 205 -16.35 -5.28 -5.29
CA THR A 205 -15.22 -5.54 -6.18
C THR A 205 -13.96 -4.95 -5.58
N ARG A 206 -13.04 -5.80 -5.12
CA ARG A 206 -11.66 -5.37 -4.88
C ARG A 206 -11.02 -5.08 -6.24
N ARG A 207 -10.54 -3.86 -6.44
CA ARG A 207 -9.81 -3.48 -7.65
C ARG A 207 -8.38 -4.02 -7.63
N VAL A 208 -7.75 -4.03 -8.79
CA VAL A 208 -6.29 -4.24 -8.89
C VAL A 208 -5.60 -3.21 -8.00
N SER A 209 -4.56 -3.61 -7.27
CA SER A 209 -3.77 -2.67 -6.46
C SER A 209 -3.11 -1.66 -7.40
N THR A 210 -3.55 -0.41 -7.33
CA THR A 210 -2.96 0.71 -8.06
C THR A 210 -2.12 1.57 -7.12
N VAL A 211 -1.28 2.41 -7.72
CA VAL A 211 -0.55 3.42 -6.97
C VAL A 211 -1.54 4.42 -6.38
N ALA A 212 -1.45 4.71 -5.08
CA ALA A 212 -2.30 5.74 -4.49
C ALA A 212 -1.96 7.11 -5.07
N ALA A 213 -2.97 7.78 -5.66
CA ALA A 213 -2.82 9.12 -6.23
C ALA A 213 -2.58 10.20 -5.15
N SER A 214 -3.06 9.98 -3.92
CA SER A 214 -2.90 10.87 -2.76
C SER A 214 -3.41 10.19 -1.47
N ASN A 215 -3.07 10.72 -0.29
CA ASN A 215 -3.64 10.34 1.03
C ASN A 215 -3.29 8.94 1.58
N ALA A 216 -2.19 8.34 1.14
CA ALA A 216 -1.66 7.13 1.74
C ALA A 216 -0.19 7.35 2.13
N SER A 217 0.22 6.88 3.30
CA SER A 217 1.62 6.97 3.74
C SER A 217 2.17 5.63 4.17
N ALA A 218 3.43 5.37 3.83
CA ALA A 218 4.21 4.24 4.31
C ALA A 218 5.03 4.60 5.55
N ILE A 219 4.90 5.84 6.04
CA ILE A 219 5.57 6.32 7.25
C ILE A 219 4.63 6.08 8.43
N VAL A 220 5.16 5.42 9.45
CA VAL A 220 4.51 5.22 10.74
C VAL A 220 4.67 6.51 11.55
N SER A 221 3.97 7.58 11.19
CA SER A 221 4.11 8.89 11.85
C SER A 221 3.38 8.96 13.20
N GLU A 222 2.40 8.08 13.40
CA GLU A 222 1.75 7.79 14.67
C GLU A 222 2.24 6.41 15.09
N GLU A 223 2.67 6.23 16.34
CA GLU A 223 3.09 4.93 16.86
C GLU A 223 2.06 3.88 16.46
N LEU A 224 2.52 2.77 15.87
CA LEU A 224 1.66 1.63 15.63
C LEU A 224 0.88 1.35 16.91
N PRO A 225 -0.43 1.03 16.83
CA PRO A 225 -1.20 0.64 18.01
C PRO A 225 -0.36 -0.34 18.83
N ALA A 226 -0.36 -0.25 20.17
CA ALA A 226 0.45 -1.12 21.01
C ALA A 226 0.18 -2.59 20.66
N VAL A 227 1.08 -3.16 19.86
CA VAL A 227 0.97 -4.48 19.24
C VAL A 227 2.20 -5.24 19.69
N ALA A 228 1.98 -6.40 20.29
CA ALA A 228 3.08 -7.25 20.75
C ALA A 228 4.03 -7.59 19.59
N PRO A 229 5.34 -7.72 19.82
CA PRO A 229 6.33 -7.94 18.76
C PRO A 229 6.00 -9.12 17.82
N ALA A 230 5.51 -10.24 18.37
CA ALA A 230 5.12 -11.41 17.57
C ALA A 230 3.95 -11.12 16.60
N VAL A 231 2.98 -10.31 17.04
CA VAL A 231 1.83 -9.90 16.24
C VAL A 231 2.26 -8.88 15.16
N MET A 232 3.28 -8.07 15.45
CA MET A 232 3.85 -7.14 14.46
C MET A 232 4.48 -7.88 13.28
N THR A 233 5.27 -8.92 13.54
CA THR A 233 5.86 -9.75 12.48
C THR A 233 4.79 -10.42 11.62
N GLU A 234 3.75 -10.99 12.26
CA GLU A 234 2.63 -11.58 11.53
C GLU A 234 1.89 -10.56 10.66
N LEU A 235 1.67 -9.36 11.21
CA LEU A 235 1.00 -8.28 10.50
C LEU A 235 1.80 -7.81 9.29
N LEU A 236 3.12 -7.65 9.45
CA LEU A 236 4.05 -7.34 8.36
C LEU A 236 3.99 -8.39 7.26
N ASN A 237 4.00 -9.68 7.63
CA ASN A 237 3.94 -10.79 6.68
C ASN A 237 2.62 -10.82 5.91
N LYS A 238 1.49 -10.53 6.56
CA LYS A 238 0.16 -10.47 5.93
C LYS A 238 -0.05 -9.21 5.08
N ASN A 239 0.65 -8.13 5.39
CA ASN A 239 0.60 -6.87 4.65
C ASN A 239 1.48 -6.92 3.38
N LEU A 240 2.65 -7.56 3.47
CA LEU A 240 3.63 -7.69 2.39
C LEU A 240 3.31 -8.88 1.46
N VAL A 241 3.79 -8.80 0.22
CA VAL A 241 3.82 -9.92 -0.75
C VAL A 241 4.90 -10.93 -0.33
N ALA A 242 4.88 -11.40 0.92
CA ALA A 242 5.70 -12.54 1.30
C ALA A 242 5.00 -13.83 0.80
N ALA A 243 5.74 -14.73 0.14
CA ALA A 243 5.25 -16.04 -0.30
C ALA A 243 4.06 -16.04 -1.30
N GLY A 244 4.00 -15.07 -2.22
CA GLY A 244 2.98 -15.04 -3.29
C GLY A 244 1.58 -14.59 -2.84
N GLN A 245 1.48 -13.92 -1.69
CA GLN A 245 0.23 -13.36 -1.16
C GLN A 245 -0.01 -11.90 -1.56
N VAL A 246 -1.25 -11.45 -1.41
CA VAL A 246 -1.77 -10.17 -1.92
C VAL A 246 -1.17 -8.98 -1.17
N ASN A 247 -0.66 -7.99 -1.90
CA ASN A 247 -0.33 -6.69 -1.32
C ASN A 247 -1.63 -5.94 -0.99
N TYR A 248 -1.88 -5.74 0.31
CA TYR A 248 -2.99 -4.92 0.80
C TYR A 248 -2.55 -3.49 1.15
N GLY A 249 -1.48 -2.97 0.57
CA GLY A 249 -1.20 -1.54 0.60
C GLY A 249 -1.51 -0.90 -0.75
N PRO A 250 -2.07 0.33 -0.80
CA PRO A 250 -1.82 1.18 -1.95
C PRO A 250 -0.31 1.29 -2.14
N VAL A 251 0.14 1.03 -3.37
CA VAL A 251 1.54 1.10 -3.76
C VAL A 251 1.92 2.58 -3.79
N LEU A 252 2.90 3.02 -3.00
CA LEU A 252 3.37 4.40 -3.10
C LEU A 252 4.43 4.52 -4.20
N VAL A 253 4.38 5.63 -4.96
CA VAL A 253 5.47 5.98 -5.89
C VAL A 253 6.74 6.18 -5.06
N PRO A 254 7.88 5.59 -5.46
CA PRO A 254 9.17 5.94 -4.87
C PRO A 254 9.39 7.46 -4.93
N VAL A 255 9.50 8.10 -3.77
CA VAL A 255 9.91 9.51 -3.69
C VAL A 255 11.44 9.52 -3.61
N LEU A 256 12.10 10.14 -4.59
CA LEU A 256 13.53 10.43 -4.48
C LEU A 256 13.76 11.30 -3.25
N VAL A 257 14.49 10.77 -2.27
CA VAL A 257 15.02 11.55 -1.15
C VAL A 257 15.93 12.62 -1.77
N ARG A 258 15.61 13.90 -1.59
CA ARG A 258 16.35 15.04 -2.18
C ARG A 258 17.61 15.37 -1.41
#